data_AF-A0A939CXL0-F1
#
_entry.id   AF-A0A939CXL0-F1
#
_cell.length_a   1.000
_cell.length_b   1.000
_cell.length_c   1.000
_cell.angle_alpha   90.00
_cell.angle_beta   90.00
_cell.angle_gamma   90.00
#
_symmetry.space_group_name_H-M   'P 1'
#
loop_
_entity.id
_entity.type
_entity.pdbx_description
1 polymer ?
#
loop_
_entity_poly.entity_id
_entity_poly.type
_entity_poly.pdbx_seq_one_letter_code
_entity_poly.pdbx_strand_id
1 'polypeptide(L)'
;MFFKTLVAAFFLERGSNDYSLEQLLTLAGMKNLQYLSEDEKLGLGIYDPSLEVIYGEWGAFGDAWARLDRVEYHNCLQIYFSINHFLDLFPETPDDENLPLEEDPLLPLAYTFRDACEQLQAEVAFVDTHAHYGDEAWENKQGNRDWIIDYYWMLLESNVNALADERFGLLYLNEYMNQLWDSNPLRDDRDIIPLSQGRLAFAGQGAARWL
;
A
#
# COMPACT_ATOMS: atom_id res chain seq x y z
N MET A 1 -6.38 -15.27 17.45
CA MET A 1 -5.50 -14.81 16.36
C MET A 1 -5.96 -13.40 16.00
N PHE A 2 -5.20 -12.38 16.38
CA PHE A 2 -5.51 -10.99 16.03
C PHE A 2 -4.69 -10.65 14.78
N PHE A 3 -5.25 -10.89 13.59
CA PHE A 3 -4.60 -10.48 12.35
C PHE A 3 -4.90 -9.00 12.11
N LYS A 4 -4.11 -8.13 12.70
CA LYS A 4 -4.03 -6.74 12.25
C LYS A 4 -3.11 -6.72 11.03
N THR A 5 -3.64 -6.25 9.92
CA THR A 5 -2.91 -6.16 8.65
C THR A 5 -2.78 -4.70 8.26
N LEU A 6 -1.65 -4.38 7.64
CA LEU A 6 -1.49 -3.18 6.83
C LEU A 6 -1.67 -3.56 5.36
N VAL A 7 -1.79 -2.57 4.48
CA VAL A 7 -2.05 -2.81 3.06
C VAL A 7 -1.24 -1.86 2.19
N ALA A 8 -0.69 -2.42 1.12
CA ALA A 8 -0.22 -1.67 -0.03
C ALA A 8 -1.25 -1.82 -1.16
N ALA A 9 -1.71 -0.70 -1.71
CA ALA A 9 -2.64 -0.68 -2.82
C ALA A 9 -2.01 -0.01 -4.04
N PHE A 10 -2.24 -0.60 -5.21
CA PHE A 10 -1.73 -0.11 -6.49
C PHE A 10 -2.89 0.01 -7.46
N PHE A 11 -3.12 1.22 -7.98
CA PHE A 11 -4.10 1.46 -9.03
C PHE A 11 -3.41 1.45 -10.38
N LEU A 12 -3.79 0.49 -11.21
CA LEU A 12 -3.21 0.22 -12.52
C LEU A 12 -4.25 0.52 -13.60
N GLU A 13 -3.93 1.39 -14.56
CA GLU A 13 -4.83 1.70 -15.68
C GLU A 13 -5.16 0.43 -16.49
N ARG A 14 -6.46 0.21 -16.76
CA ARG A 14 -6.92 -0.95 -17.55
C ARG A 14 -6.60 -0.78 -19.03
N GLY A 15 -6.34 -1.91 -19.69
CA GLY A 15 -5.94 -1.94 -21.10
C GLY A 15 -4.43 -1.89 -21.31
N SER A 16 -3.68 -1.20 -20.44
CA SER A 16 -2.22 -1.21 -20.42
C SER A 16 -1.68 -2.52 -19.81
N ASN A 17 -2.36 -3.03 -18.78
CA ASN A 17 -1.90 -4.13 -17.92
C ASN A 17 -3.02 -5.14 -17.58
N ASP A 18 -3.55 -5.85 -18.58
CA ASP A 18 -4.50 -6.97 -18.38
C ASP A 18 -3.77 -8.27 -17.95
N TYR A 19 -2.89 -8.15 -16.96
CA TYR A 19 -2.17 -9.26 -16.36
C TYR A 19 -3.05 -10.03 -15.37
N SER A 20 -2.78 -11.32 -15.20
CA SER A 20 -3.37 -12.10 -14.11
C SER A 20 -2.85 -11.61 -12.74
N LEU A 21 -3.55 -11.94 -11.66
CA LEU A 21 -3.08 -11.64 -10.30
C LEU A 21 -1.66 -12.16 -10.08
N GLU A 22 -1.38 -13.41 -10.43
CA GLU A 22 -0.04 -14.02 -10.30
C GLU A 22 1.06 -13.25 -11.07
N GLN A 23 0.76 -12.79 -12.29
CA GLN A 23 1.69 -11.98 -13.08
C GLN A 23 1.96 -10.62 -12.42
N LEU A 24 0.91 -9.95 -11.93
CA LEU A 24 1.06 -8.69 -11.20
C LEU A 24 1.89 -8.88 -9.93
N LEU A 25 1.66 -9.93 -9.16
CA LEU A 25 2.44 -10.21 -7.95
C LEU A 25 3.90 -10.52 -8.27
N THR A 26 4.17 -11.23 -9.36
CA THR A 26 5.53 -11.48 -9.84
C THR A 26 6.23 -10.16 -10.22
N LEU A 27 5.54 -9.26 -10.92
CA LEU A 27 6.05 -7.93 -11.26
C LEU A 27 6.29 -7.07 -10.01
N ALA A 28 5.39 -7.15 -9.02
CA ALA A 28 5.51 -6.49 -7.72
C ALA A 28 6.66 -7.05 -6.86
N GLY A 29 7.37 -8.10 -7.32
CA GLY A 29 8.50 -8.71 -6.65
C GLY A 29 8.14 -9.73 -5.58
N MET A 30 6.87 -10.17 -5.52
CA MET A 30 6.48 -11.28 -4.64
C MET A 30 7.05 -12.62 -5.12
N LYS A 31 7.36 -13.50 -4.17
CA LYS A 31 7.95 -14.83 -4.40
C LYS A 31 7.13 -15.90 -3.70
N ASN A 32 7.40 -17.16 -4.06
CA ASN A 32 6.78 -18.34 -3.44
C ASN A 32 5.24 -18.29 -3.47
N LEU A 33 4.69 -17.90 -4.63
CA LEU A 33 3.26 -17.66 -4.82
C LEU A 33 2.44 -18.96 -4.68
N GLN A 34 1.40 -18.90 -3.86
CA GLN A 34 0.46 -20.00 -3.64
C GLN A 34 -0.97 -19.47 -3.56
N TYR A 35 -1.88 -20.06 -4.35
CA TYR A 35 -3.31 -19.79 -4.22
C TYR A 35 -3.84 -20.34 -2.90
N LEU A 36 -4.60 -19.53 -2.17
CA LEU A 36 -5.23 -19.94 -0.93
C LEU A 36 -6.48 -20.79 -1.18
N SER A 37 -6.61 -21.87 -0.42
CA SER A 37 -7.82 -22.69 -0.34
C SER A 37 -8.99 -21.92 0.29
N GLU A 38 -10.22 -22.42 0.13
CA GLU A 38 -11.40 -21.79 0.74
C GLU A 38 -11.29 -21.67 2.26
N ASP A 39 -10.78 -22.69 2.94
CA ASP A 39 -10.58 -22.67 4.40
C ASP A 39 -9.56 -21.60 4.83
N GLU A 40 -8.49 -21.40 4.06
CA GLU A 40 -7.49 -20.36 4.31
C GLU A 40 -8.07 -18.96 4.05
N LYS A 41 -8.84 -18.77 2.97
CA LYS A 41 -9.57 -17.52 2.69
C LYS A 41 -10.53 -17.17 3.83
N LEU A 42 -11.28 -18.15 4.35
CA LEU A 42 -12.18 -17.97 5.49
C LEU A 42 -11.41 -17.58 6.76
N GLY A 43 -10.22 -18.14 6.97
CA GLY A 43 -9.31 -17.75 8.04
C GLY A 43 -8.87 -16.28 7.97
N LEU A 44 -8.79 -15.75 6.74
CA LEU A 44 -8.54 -14.33 6.47
C LEU A 44 -9.83 -13.49 6.47
N GLY A 45 -11.02 -14.08 6.62
CA GLY A 45 -12.28 -13.36 6.58
C GLY A 45 -12.74 -12.98 5.16
N ILE A 46 -12.32 -13.75 4.17
CA ILE A 46 -12.75 -13.63 2.78
C ILE A 46 -13.82 -14.69 2.53
N TYR A 47 -15.06 -14.26 2.30
CA TYR A 47 -16.22 -15.14 2.18
C TYR A 47 -16.67 -15.40 0.73
N ASP A 48 -16.18 -14.62 -0.23
CA ASP A 48 -16.43 -14.87 -1.65
C ASP A 48 -15.51 -16.00 -2.13
N PRO A 49 -16.04 -17.20 -2.44
CA PRO A 49 -15.22 -18.31 -2.89
C PRO A 49 -14.60 -18.06 -4.28
N SER A 50 -15.22 -17.19 -5.08
CA SER A 50 -14.78 -16.85 -6.43
C SER A 50 -13.59 -15.88 -6.46
N LEU A 51 -13.33 -15.19 -5.34
CA LEU A 51 -12.20 -14.28 -5.24
C LEU A 51 -10.88 -15.06 -5.22
N GLU A 52 -10.02 -14.76 -6.19
CA GLU A 52 -8.65 -15.28 -6.22
C GLU A 52 -7.82 -14.55 -5.17
N VAL A 53 -7.12 -15.32 -4.32
CA VAL A 53 -6.24 -14.81 -3.29
C VAL A 53 -4.95 -15.61 -3.36
N ILE A 54 -3.83 -14.91 -3.46
CA ILE A 54 -2.49 -15.52 -3.53
C ILE A 54 -1.69 -15.06 -2.32
N TYR A 55 -1.06 -16.01 -1.65
CA TYR A 55 -0.08 -15.81 -0.60
C TYR A 55 1.34 -15.90 -1.15
N GLY A 56 2.28 -15.19 -0.54
CA GLY A 56 3.71 -15.30 -0.84
C GLY A 56 4.57 -14.41 0.06
N GLU A 57 5.85 -14.34 -0.25
CA GLU A 57 6.81 -13.45 0.42
C GLU A 57 7.01 -12.19 -0.40
N TRP A 58 6.90 -11.02 0.23
CA TRP A 58 7.03 -9.72 -0.43
C TRP A 58 8.19 -8.89 0.14
N GLY A 59 9.38 -9.11 -0.42
CA GLY A 59 10.58 -8.32 -0.10
C GLY A 59 10.79 -8.13 1.40
N ALA A 60 10.95 -6.88 1.83
CA ALA A 60 11.17 -6.56 3.24
C ALA A 60 9.88 -6.65 4.10
N PHE A 61 8.68 -6.69 3.51
CA PHE A 61 7.41 -6.86 4.23
C PHE A 61 7.20 -8.29 4.75
N GLY A 62 7.95 -9.27 4.22
CA GLY A 62 7.84 -10.67 4.62
C GLY A 62 6.56 -11.32 4.07
N ASP A 63 5.91 -12.13 4.90
CA ASP A 63 4.70 -12.86 4.52
C ASP A 63 3.53 -11.92 4.21
N ALA A 64 2.94 -12.09 3.03
CA ALA A 64 1.85 -11.29 2.53
C ALA A 64 0.84 -12.12 1.74
N TRP A 65 -0.38 -11.62 1.64
CA TRP A 65 -1.39 -12.15 0.73
C TRP A 65 -2.00 -11.01 -0.07
N ALA A 66 -2.50 -11.32 -1.26
CA ALA A 66 -2.97 -10.31 -2.18
C ALA A 66 -4.23 -10.72 -2.92
N ARG A 67 -4.99 -9.71 -3.33
CA ARG A 67 -6.17 -9.83 -4.18
C ARG A 67 -6.16 -8.76 -5.26
N LEU A 68 -6.97 -8.96 -6.29
CA LEU A 68 -7.15 -8.01 -7.38
C LEU A 68 -8.63 -7.64 -7.50
N ASP A 69 -8.93 -6.36 -7.28
CA ASP A 69 -10.26 -5.82 -7.49
C ASP A 69 -10.32 -5.06 -8.82
N ARG A 70 -11.32 -5.35 -9.64
CA ARG A 70 -11.52 -4.68 -10.93
C ARG A 70 -12.53 -3.57 -10.77
N VAL A 71 -12.07 -2.33 -10.88
CA VAL A 71 -12.90 -1.12 -10.90
C VAL A 71 -13.00 -0.57 -12.32
N GLU A 72 -13.81 0.46 -12.52
CA GLU A 72 -14.27 0.93 -13.84
C GLU A 72 -13.13 1.04 -14.87
N TYR A 73 -12.13 1.87 -14.57
CA TYR A 73 -10.98 2.13 -15.44
C TYR A 73 -9.66 1.52 -14.94
N HIS A 74 -9.67 0.88 -13.76
CA HIS A 74 -8.43 0.44 -13.10
C HIS A 74 -8.53 -0.99 -12.54
N ASN A 75 -7.39 -1.66 -12.48
CA ASN A 75 -7.18 -2.80 -11.62
C ASN A 75 -6.57 -2.30 -10.31
N CYS A 76 -7.19 -2.61 -9.17
CA CYS A 76 -6.69 -2.30 -7.84
C CYS A 76 -6.03 -3.56 -7.25
N LEU A 77 -4.71 -3.62 -7.30
CA LEU A 77 -3.95 -4.68 -6.64
C LEU A 77 -3.78 -4.30 -5.17
N GLN A 78 -4.18 -5.20 -4.27
CA GLN A 78 -4.04 -4.99 -2.83
C GLN A 78 -3.16 -6.11 -2.24
N ILE A 79 -2.08 -5.73 -1.57
CA ILE A 79 -1.15 -6.64 -0.89
C ILE A 79 -1.20 -6.35 0.60
N TYR A 80 -1.65 -7.32 1.37
CA TYR A 80 -1.82 -7.26 2.81
C TYR A 80 -0.69 -7.97 3.52
N PHE A 81 -0.15 -7.35 4.57
CA PHE A 81 0.96 -7.88 5.35
C PHE A 81 0.75 -7.62 6.85
N SER A 82 1.48 -8.35 7.68
CA SER A 82 1.33 -8.32 9.13
C SER A 82 1.76 -6.98 9.73
N ILE A 83 0.90 -6.37 10.57
CA ILE A 83 1.31 -5.17 11.34
C ILE A 83 2.43 -5.48 12.32
N ASN A 84 2.51 -6.72 12.83
CA ASN A 84 3.51 -7.06 13.85
C ASN A 84 4.92 -6.97 13.26
N HIS A 85 5.10 -7.44 12.02
CA HIS A 85 6.38 -7.33 11.32
C HIS A 85 6.78 -5.86 11.10
N PHE A 86 5.80 -5.00 10.80
CA PHE A 86 6.02 -3.57 10.70
C PHE A 86 6.40 -2.93 12.04
N LEU A 87 5.69 -3.27 13.12
CA LEU A 87 5.95 -2.75 14.47
C LEU A 87 7.27 -3.23 15.07
N ASP A 88 7.69 -4.46 14.74
CA ASP A 88 8.98 -5.01 15.19
C ASP A 88 10.18 -4.25 14.59
N LEU A 89 9.98 -3.58 13.46
CA LEU A 89 10.97 -2.73 12.79
C LEU A 89 10.79 -1.24 13.12
N PHE A 90 9.68 -0.86 13.76
CA PHE A 90 9.37 0.53 14.06
C PHE A 90 10.31 1.07 15.14
N PRO A 91 10.86 2.28 14.99
CA PRO A 91 11.81 2.82 15.96
C PRO A 91 11.20 2.94 17.37
N GLU A 92 11.93 2.47 18.39
CA GLU A 92 11.51 2.54 19.80
C GLU A 92 11.35 3.98 20.32
N THR A 93 11.95 4.96 19.63
CA THR A 93 11.89 6.39 19.94
C THR A 93 11.24 7.15 18.76
N PRO A 94 9.90 7.22 18.72
CA PRO A 94 9.15 7.78 17.60
C PRO A 94 9.22 9.32 17.47
N ASP A 95 9.98 10.00 18.33
CA ASP A 95 9.99 11.46 18.45
C ASP A 95 11.26 12.13 17.88
N ASP A 96 12.17 11.37 17.23
CA ASP A 96 13.33 11.98 16.57
C ASP A 96 12.96 12.60 15.23
N GLU A 97 12.53 13.86 15.26
CA GLU A 97 12.24 14.68 14.08
C GLU A 97 13.46 14.86 13.15
N ASN A 98 14.68 14.58 13.62
CA ASN A 98 15.92 14.75 12.85
C ASN A 98 16.53 13.42 12.39
N LEU A 99 15.84 12.29 12.57
CA LEU A 99 16.33 10.99 12.10
C LEU A 99 16.61 11.06 10.60
N PRO A 100 17.86 10.89 10.14
CA PRO A 100 18.17 10.91 8.70
C PRO A 100 17.43 9.80 7.96
N LEU A 101 17.09 10.02 6.69
CA LEU A 101 16.37 9.04 5.87
C LEU A 101 17.16 7.73 5.74
N GLU A 102 18.48 7.83 5.59
CA GLU A 102 19.38 6.69 5.42
C GLU A 102 19.49 5.81 6.67
N GLU A 103 19.10 6.34 7.83
CA GLU A 103 19.11 5.63 9.12
C GLU A 103 17.73 5.05 9.49
N ASP A 104 16.71 5.25 8.64
CA ASP A 104 15.38 4.72 8.89
C ASP A 104 15.36 3.18 8.80
N PRO A 105 14.99 2.46 9.89
CA PRO A 105 14.96 1.00 9.90
C PRO A 105 13.92 0.40 8.94
N LEU A 106 12.89 1.16 8.58
CA LEU A 106 11.82 0.77 7.66
C LEU A 106 12.13 1.13 6.20
N LEU A 107 13.26 1.80 5.92
CA LEU A 107 13.67 2.14 4.55
C LEU A 107 13.67 0.95 3.57
N PRO A 108 14.04 -0.29 3.96
CA PRO A 108 13.90 -1.46 3.10
C PRO A 108 12.46 -1.76 2.66
N LEU A 109 11.45 -1.48 3.51
CA LEU A 109 10.04 -1.59 3.14
C LEU A 109 9.69 -0.58 2.05
N ALA A 110 10.15 0.66 2.22
CA ALA A 110 9.89 1.72 1.27
C ALA A 110 10.55 1.46 -0.09
N TYR A 111 11.74 0.87 -0.13
CA TYR A 111 12.37 0.42 -1.38
C TYR A 111 11.64 -0.77 -2.02
N THR A 112 11.16 -1.73 -1.22
CA THR A 112 10.34 -2.84 -1.75
C THR A 112 9.08 -2.30 -2.43
N PHE A 113 8.40 -1.35 -1.78
CA PHE A 113 7.22 -0.69 -2.33
C PHE A 113 7.53 0.13 -3.58
N ARG A 114 8.60 0.93 -3.54
CA ARG A 114 9.09 1.71 -4.68
C ARG A 114 9.29 0.85 -5.91
N ASP A 115 10.06 -0.22 -5.76
CA ASP A 115 10.42 -1.09 -6.87
C ASP A 115 9.17 -1.75 -7.45
N ALA A 116 8.20 -2.13 -6.60
CA ALA A 116 6.90 -2.62 -7.05
C ALA A 116 6.12 -1.56 -7.85
N CYS A 117 6.10 -0.30 -7.41
CA CYS A 117 5.43 0.79 -8.14
C CYS A 117 6.03 0.99 -9.55
N GLU A 118 7.36 1.01 -9.65
CA GLU A 118 8.05 1.18 -10.93
C GLU A 118 7.84 -0.03 -11.87
N GLN A 119 7.88 -1.26 -11.35
CA GLN A 119 7.67 -2.47 -12.16
C GLN A 119 6.21 -2.66 -12.60
N LEU A 120 5.26 -2.32 -11.73
CA LEU A 120 3.83 -2.38 -12.05
C LEU A 120 3.37 -1.23 -12.93
N GLN A 121 4.18 -0.17 -13.04
CA GLN A 121 3.81 1.10 -13.67
C GLN A 121 2.50 1.65 -13.07
N ALA A 122 2.42 1.66 -11.73
CA ALA A 122 1.23 2.14 -11.05
C ALA A 122 0.95 3.61 -11.40
N GLU A 123 -0.31 4.00 -11.51
CA GLU A 123 -0.68 5.41 -11.67
C GLU A 123 -0.60 6.13 -10.31
N VAL A 124 -1.22 5.50 -9.32
CA VAL A 124 -1.15 5.86 -7.91
C VAL A 124 -0.98 4.57 -7.12
N ALA A 125 -0.13 4.61 -6.11
CA ALA A 125 -0.08 3.54 -5.12
C ALA A 125 0.17 4.13 -3.75
N PHE A 126 -0.24 3.42 -2.70
CA PHE A 126 0.06 3.83 -1.34
C PHE A 126 0.25 2.64 -0.40
N VAL A 127 0.97 2.87 0.69
CA VAL A 127 1.02 1.98 1.85
C VAL A 127 0.23 2.64 2.96
N ASP A 128 -0.89 2.03 3.32
CA ASP A 128 -1.67 2.48 4.45
C ASP A 128 -1.20 1.79 5.73
N THR A 129 -0.60 2.59 6.61
CA THR A 129 -0.11 2.18 7.93
C THR A 129 -1.13 2.39 9.04
N HIS A 130 -2.28 3.00 8.74
CA HIS A 130 -3.39 3.04 9.69
C HIS A 130 -3.86 1.61 9.91
N ALA A 131 -3.81 1.17 11.17
CA ALA A 131 -4.24 -0.17 11.51
C ALA A 131 -5.77 -0.26 11.34
N HIS A 132 -6.22 -0.78 10.21
CA HIS A 132 -7.65 -0.90 9.89
C HIS A 132 -8.31 -2.06 10.65
N TYR A 133 -8.56 -1.87 11.95
CA TYR A 133 -9.55 -2.59 12.77
C TYR A 133 -9.91 -1.73 14.00
N GLY A 134 -11.05 -1.01 14.02
CA GLY A 134 -11.40 -0.25 15.23
C GLY A 134 -12.73 0.50 15.36
N ASP A 135 -13.38 0.97 14.29
CA ASP A 135 -14.56 1.85 14.44
C ASP A 135 -15.93 1.23 14.11
N GLU A 136 -15.97 -0.05 13.73
CA GLU A 136 -17.23 -0.77 13.59
C GLU A 136 -17.35 -1.90 14.60
N ALA A 137 -18.57 -2.09 15.10
CA ALA A 137 -18.94 -2.97 16.21
C ALA A 137 -18.18 -4.30 16.23
N TRP A 138 -17.95 -4.84 17.42
CA TRP A 138 -17.20 -6.07 17.70
C TRP A 138 -17.66 -7.34 16.93
N GLU A 139 -18.80 -7.26 16.24
CA GLU A 139 -19.37 -8.27 15.35
C GLU A 139 -18.78 -8.19 13.90
N ASN A 140 -18.25 -7.02 13.50
CA ASN A 140 -17.53 -6.73 12.24
C ASN A 140 -15.99 -6.86 12.38
N LYS A 141 -15.51 -7.77 13.24
CA LYS A 141 -14.07 -7.99 13.55
C LYS A 141 -13.14 -8.22 12.35
N GLN A 142 -13.68 -8.35 11.14
CA GLN A 142 -12.93 -8.65 9.93
C GLN A 142 -12.82 -7.45 8.96
N GLY A 143 -13.43 -6.31 9.30
CA GLY A 143 -13.29 -5.04 8.57
C GLY A 143 -13.91 -5.07 7.17
N ASN A 144 -14.53 -3.98 6.75
CA ASN A 144 -14.87 -3.81 5.35
C ASN A 144 -13.56 -3.61 4.56
N ARG A 145 -12.98 -4.67 3.98
CA ARG A 145 -11.72 -4.56 3.22
C ARG A 145 -11.84 -3.76 1.92
N ASP A 146 -13.05 -3.37 1.56
CA ASP A 146 -13.32 -2.58 0.36
C ASP A 146 -13.10 -1.08 0.61
N TRP A 147 -12.72 -0.66 1.81
CA TRP A 147 -12.35 0.75 2.09
C TRP A 147 -11.22 1.26 1.19
N ILE A 148 -10.32 0.38 0.73
CA ILE A 148 -9.29 0.76 -0.26
C ILE A 148 -9.93 1.26 -1.55
N ILE A 149 -11.02 0.62 -1.97
CA ILE A 149 -11.77 0.97 -3.16
C ILE A 149 -12.50 2.30 -2.95
N ASP A 150 -12.82 2.66 -1.70
CA ASP A 150 -13.39 3.97 -1.38
C ASP A 150 -12.42 5.13 -1.64
N TYR A 151 -11.10 4.91 -1.82
CA TYR A 151 -10.19 5.97 -2.29
C TYR A 151 -10.17 6.14 -3.82
N TYR A 152 -10.81 5.24 -4.56
CA TYR A 152 -10.79 5.24 -6.02
C TYR A 152 -11.40 6.52 -6.62
N TRP A 153 -12.39 7.13 -5.98
CA TRP A 153 -12.99 8.37 -6.48
C TRP A 153 -11.98 9.53 -6.49
N MET A 154 -11.04 9.60 -5.54
CA MET A 154 -10.01 10.64 -5.51
C MET A 154 -9.08 10.52 -6.72
N LEU A 155 -8.78 9.28 -7.13
CA LEU A 155 -8.02 8.99 -8.34
C LEU A 155 -8.79 9.45 -9.59
N LEU A 156 -10.09 9.11 -9.69
CA LEU A 156 -10.93 9.52 -10.83
C LEU A 156 -11.06 11.04 -10.98
N GLU A 157 -11.08 11.77 -9.87
CA GLU A 157 -11.10 13.24 -9.87
C GLU A 157 -9.71 13.86 -10.05
N SER A 158 -8.66 13.02 -10.14
CA SER A 158 -7.27 13.44 -10.13
C SER A 158 -6.93 14.38 -8.95
N ASN A 159 -7.56 14.15 -7.80
CA ASN A 159 -7.44 14.97 -6.61
C ASN A 159 -6.22 14.55 -5.78
N VAL A 160 -5.04 14.84 -6.33
CA VAL A 160 -3.74 14.45 -5.76
C VAL A 160 -3.50 15.07 -4.38
N ASN A 161 -3.99 16.30 -4.16
CA ASN A 161 -3.87 16.94 -2.86
C ASN A 161 -4.70 16.21 -1.79
N ALA A 162 -5.91 15.75 -2.10
CA ALA A 162 -6.70 14.94 -1.17
C ALA A 162 -6.00 13.61 -0.84
N LEU A 163 -5.46 12.91 -1.85
CA LEU A 163 -4.66 11.70 -1.62
C LEU A 163 -3.44 11.97 -0.72
N ALA A 164 -2.79 13.12 -0.90
CA ALA A 164 -1.67 13.53 -0.05
C ALA A 164 -2.13 13.89 1.38
N ASP A 165 -3.34 14.38 1.56
CA ASP A 165 -3.90 14.74 2.87
C ASP A 165 -4.34 13.52 3.69
N GLU A 166 -4.56 12.36 3.06
CA GLU A 166 -4.81 11.08 3.75
C GLU A 166 -3.60 10.55 4.55
N ARG A 167 -2.41 11.13 4.35
CA ARG A 167 -1.19 10.81 5.11
C ARG A 167 -0.89 9.31 5.17
N PHE A 168 -1.07 8.61 4.03
CA PHE A 168 -0.57 7.25 3.89
C PHE A 168 0.93 7.20 4.21
N GLY A 169 1.36 6.16 4.94
CA GLY A 169 2.77 5.97 5.31
C GLY A 169 3.71 6.08 4.10
N LEU A 170 3.25 5.65 2.93
CA LEU A 170 3.85 5.99 1.64
C LEU A 170 2.78 6.34 0.61
N LEU A 171 3.06 7.34 -0.23
CA LEU A 171 2.27 7.70 -1.40
C LEU A 171 3.17 7.79 -2.63
N TYR A 172 2.91 6.92 -3.60
CA TYR A 172 3.49 6.95 -4.93
C TYR A 172 2.52 7.60 -5.92
N LEU A 173 3.04 8.47 -6.77
CA LEU A 173 2.36 9.09 -7.89
C LEU A 173 3.23 8.96 -9.12
N ASN A 174 2.66 8.54 -10.25
CA ASN A 174 3.36 8.55 -11.52
C ASN A 174 3.65 10.00 -11.99
N GLU A 175 4.31 10.13 -13.15
CA GLU A 175 4.70 11.43 -13.69
C GLU A 175 3.50 12.37 -13.91
N TYR A 176 2.39 11.86 -14.45
CA TYR A 176 1.19 12.66 -14.71
C TYR A 176 0.56 13.15 -13.41
N MET A 177 0.32 12.26 -12.44
CA MET A 177 -0.29 12.60 -11.17
C MET A 177 0.60 13.53 -10.35
N ASN A 178 1.92 13.33 -10.36
CA ASN A 178 2.85 14.23 -9.70
C ASN A 178 2.81 15.67 -10.25
N GLN A 179 2.53 15.87 -11.54
CA GLN A 179 2.36 17.23 -12.11
C GLN A 179 1.11 17.96 -11.58
N LEU A 180 0.14 17.21 -11.05
CA LEU A 180 -1.07 17.75 -10.46
C LEU A 180 -0.93 18.04 -8.96
N TRP A 181 0.17 17.60 -8.33
CA TRP A 181 0.48 17.99 -6.96
C TRP A 181 0.90 19.46 -6.91
N ASP A 182 0.21 20.24 -6.07
CA ASP A 182 0.57 21.62 -5.77
C ASP A 182 2.07 21.79 -5.50
N SER A 183 2.67 22.78 -6.15
CA SER A 183 4.11 23.09 -6.01
C SER A 183 4.55 23.56 -4.62
N ASN A 184 3.60 23.92 -3.74
CA ASN A 184 3.87 24.34 -2.37
C ASN A 184 2.66 24.03 -1.46
N PRO A 185 2.38 22.74 -1.20
CA PRO A 185 1.27 22.36 -0.34
C PRO A 185 1.53 22.91 1.07
N LEU A 186 0.48 23.41 1.72
CA LEU A 186 0.58 23.79 3.13
C LEU A 186 1.02 22.56 3.93
N ARG A 187 2.23 22.60 4.53
CA ARG A 187 2.82 21.53 5.37
C ARG A 187 3.33 20.30 4.59
N ASP A 188 4.04 20.53 3.48
CA ASP A 188 4.79 19.47 2.79
C ASP A 188 6.25 19.43 3.28
N ASP A 189 6.43 19.11 4.55
CA ASP A 189 7.72 18.84 5.19
C ASP A 189 8.11 17.35 5.09
N ARG A 190 7.55 16.63 4.11
CA ARG A 190 7.67 15.17 4.00
C ARG A 190 9.02 14.78 3.41
N ASP A 191 9.55 13.67 3.90
CA ASP A 191 10.68 13.04 3.24
C ASP A 191 10.22 12.38 1.92
N ILE A 192 11.10 12.40 0.92
CA ILE A 192 10.84 11.87 -0.42
C ILE A 192 11.93 10.85 -0.76
N ILE A 193 11.51 9.73 -1.33
CA ILE A 193 12.44 8.75 -1.92
C ILE A 193 12.70 9.14 -3.38
N PRO A 194 13.97 9.29 -3.79
CA PRO A 194 14.29 9.55 -5.19
C PRO A 194 13.78 8.45 -6.12
N LEU A 195 13.16 8.86 -7.23
CA LEU A 195 12.67 7.98 -8.29
C LEU A 195 13.24 8.38 -9.65
N SER A 196 13.20 7.44 -10.59
CA SER A 196 13.47 7.73 -11.99
C SER A 196 12.39 8.61 -12.62
N GLN A 197 11.13 8.40 -12.23
CA GLN A 197 9.95 9.14 -12.67
C GLN A 197 8.89 9.19 -11.56
N GLY A 198 8.04 10.24 -11.57
CA GLY A 198 6.99 10.42 -10.58
C GLY A 198 7.50 10.94 -9.23
N ARG A 199 6.78 10.61 -8.15
CA ARG A 199 7.13 10.97 -6.77
C ARG A 199 6.74 9.85 -5.80
N LEU A 200 7.59 9.57 -4.83
CA LEU A 200 7.30 8.73 -3.67
C LEU A 200 7.56 9.52 -2.40
N ALA A 201 6.50 9.89 -1.69
CA ALA A 201 6.57 10.66 -0.45
C ALA A 201 6.13 9.81 0.74
N PHE A 202 6.76 10.05 1.89
CA PHE A 202 6.29 9.55 3.19
C PHE A 202 5.09 10.36 3.70
N ALA A 203 4.43 9.88 4.76
CA ALA A 203 3.39 10.65 5.45
C ALA A 203 3.97 11.90 6.13
N GLY A 204 5.21 11.81 6.62
CA GLY A 204 5.93 12.86 7.34
C GLY A 204 7.44 12.83 7.12
N GLN A 205 8.21 13.29 8.11
CA GLN A 205 9.68 13.33 8.13
C GLN A 205 10.25 12.73 9.42
N GLY A 206 11.52 12.36 9.38
CA GLY A 206 12.21 11.79 10.55
C GLY A 206 11.51 10.54 11.07
N ALA A 207 11.32 10.44 12.38
CA ALA A 207 10.60 9.32 13.00
C ALA A 207 9.09 9.27 12.68
N ALA A 208 8.50 10.36 12.16
CA ALA A 208 7.08 10.44 11.81
C ALA A 208 6.77 10.04 10.35
N ARG A 209 7.75 9.51 9.60
CA ARG A 209 7.57 9.14 8.18
C ARG A 209 6.37 8.23 7.89
N TRP A 210 6.03 7.36 8.83
CA TRP A 210 5.00 6.34 8.66
C TRP A 210 3.74 6.58 9.49
N LEU A 211 3.58 7.80 10.04
CA LEU A 211 2.52 8.22 10.97
C LEU A 211 1.65 9.35 10.42
#